data_AF-A0A955KAX9-F1
#
_entry.id   AF-A0A955KAX9-F1
#
_cell.length_a   1.000
_cell.length_b   1.000
_cell.length_c   1.000
_cell.angle_alpha   90.00
_cell.angle_beta   90.00
_cell.angle_gamma   90.00
#
_symmetry.space_group_name_H-M   'P 1'
#
loop_
_entity.id
_entity.type
_entity.pdbx_description
1 polymer ?
#
loop_
_entity_poly.entity_id
_entity_poly.type
_entity_poly.pdbx_seq_one_letter_code
_entity_poly.pdbx_strand_id
1 'polypeptide(L)'
;MFRTRDFILIFTSIVFLLVAITATTVLQKGSGQPELRIAPDAEQTYVAEVYEGPTISRAERLAALREKISAGQGVTLEAPVIESEDNEESVATPATTTETEVLAGAPVYCPQYAPYTGPWPRTGVSIEVAEGARLVYEAGGLDSADVTIAPGRSVLLQLPVAPFALAQPACLRTDVIGIAQDGSLIRNNEAGLYGVFGAETIVGYALDGFPIYGTSAVETDTCGGAVVGGQYGYRLTAGQTQILNCFSATPVTF
;
A
#
# COMPACT_ATOMS: atom_id res chain seq x y z
N MET A 1 -48.84 -25.56 -29.78
CA MET A 1 -48.77 -27.02 -29.54
C MET A 1 -47.31 -27.35 -29.26
N PHE A 2 -46.94 -27.53 -27.99
CA PHE A 2 -45.54 -27.83 -27.63
C PHE A 2 -45.20 -29.22 -28.17
N ARG A 3 -44.12 -29.33 -28.95
CA ARG A 3 -43.62 -30.63 -29.39
C ARG A 3 -43.09 -31.35 -28.16
N THR A 4 -43.47 -32.61 -27.97
CA THR A 4 -43.05 -33.46 -26.84
C THR A 4 -41.53 -33.49 -26.66
N ARG A 5 -40.78 -33.34 -27.76
CA ARG A 5 -39.32 -33.20 -27.76
C ARG A 5 -38.82 -31.96 -27.00
N ASP A 6 -39.43 -30.80 -27.20
CA ASP A 6 -39.00 -29.55 -26.56
C ASP A 6 -39.31 -29.58 -25.05
N PHE A 7 -40.41 -30.22 -24.68
CA PHE A 7 -40.76 -30.43 -23.27
C PHE A 7 -39.73 -31.30 -22.54
N ILE A 8 -39.24 -32.38 -23.18
CA ILE A 8 -38.20 -33.26 -22.58
C ILE A 8 -36.89 -32.50 -22.41
N LEU A 9 -36.48 -31.67 -23.38
CA LEU A 9 -35.25 -30.88 -23.28
C LEU A 9 -35.31 -29.83 -22.17
N ILE A 10 -36.44 -29.14 -22.02
CA ILE A 10 -36.63 -28.17 -20.93
C ILE A 10 -36.70 -28.88 -19.57
N PHE A 11 -37.38 -30.02 -19.49
CA PHE A 11 -37.47 -30.75 -18.24
C PHE A 11 -36.10 -31.28 -17.77
N THR A 12 -35.30 -31.83 -18.70
CA THR A 12 -33.95 -32.32 -18.37
C THR A 12 -33.00 -31.19 -17.97
N SER A 13 -33.08 -30.00 -18.58
CA SER A 13 -32.25 -28.86 -18.17
C SER A 13 -32.61 -28.34 -16.78
N ILE A 14 -33.90 -28.29 -16.44
CA ILE A 14 -34.37 -27.88 -15.11
C ILE A 14 -33.90 -28.86 -14.04
N VAL A 15 -34.02 -30.17 -14.29
CA VAL A 15 -33.54 -31.21 -13.34
C VAL A 15 -32.04 -31.10 -13.13
N PHE A 16 -31.26 -30.91 -14.20
CA PHE A 16 -29.81 -30.74 -14.11
C PHE A 16 -29.43 -29.51 -13.27
N LEU A 17 -30.13 -28.39 -13.46
CA LEU A 17 -29.89 -27.15 -12.72
C LEU A 17 -30.22 -27.31 -11.22
N LEU A 18 -31.31 -28.02 -10.88
CA LEU A 18 -31.66 -28.32 -9.48
C LEU A 18 -30.62 -29.22 -8.80
N VAL A 19 -30.07 -30.21 -9.51
CA VAL A 19 -29.00 -31.07 -8.99
C VAL A 19 -27.72 -30.26 -8.75
N ALA A 20 -27.38 -29.33 -9.64
CA ALA A 20 -26.20 -28.47 -9.46
C ALA A 20 -26.31 -27.55 -8.22
N ILE A 21 -27.48 -26.93 -7.99
CA ILE A 21 -27.71 -26.07 -6.82
C ILE A 21 -27.70 -26.87 -5.51
N THR A 22 -28.27 -28.07 -5.51
CA THR A 22 -28.27 -28.93 -4.32
C THR A 22 -26.88 -29.46 -3.98
N ALA A 23 -26.05 -29.77 -4.99
CA ALA A 23 -24.67 -30.19 -4.77
C ALA A 23 -23.79 -29.08 -4.17
N THR A 24 -23.93 -27.84 -4.63
CA THR A 24 -23.12 -26.71 -4.13
C THR A 24 -23.46 -26.34 -2.68
N THR A 25 -24.75 -26.39 -2.31
CA THR A 25 -25.17 -26.06 -0.93
C THR A 25 -24.72 -27.10 0.11
N VAL A 26 -24.65 -28.39 -0.26
CA VAL A 26 -24.15 -29.45 0.64
C VAL A 26 -22.64 -29.33 0.85
N LEU A 27 -21.88 -28.99 -0.20
CA LEU A 27 -20.43 -28.82 -0.09
C LEU A 27 -20.03 -27.59 0.76
N GLN A 28 -20.80 -26.51 0.71
CA GLN A 28 -20.56 -25.32 1.55
C GLN A 28 -20.79 -25.56 3.05
N LYS A 29 -21.65 -26.51 3.43
CA LYS A 29 -21.98 -26.77 4.84
C LYS A 29 -20.91 -27.56 5.59
N GLY A 30 -19.93 -28.13 4.89
CA GLY A 30 -18.84 -28.94 5.45
C GLY A 30 -17.55 -28.18 5.72
N SER A 31 -17.36 -26.98 5.15
CA SER A 31 -16.21 -26.13 5.49
C SER A 31 -16.53 -25.33 6.74
N GLY A 32 -16.39 -25.97 7.91
CA GLY A 32 -16.35 -25.27 9.19
C GLY A 32 -15.22 -24.25 9.14
N GLN A 33 -15.53 -22.99 8.86
CA GLN A 33 -14.57 -21.92 9.02
C GLN A 33 -14.24 -21.84 10.50
N PRO A 34 -12.95 -21.80 10.89
CA PRO A 34 -12.59 -21.56 12.28
C PRO A 34 -13.16 -20.20 12.67
N GLU A 35 -14.14 -20.20 13.56
CA GLU A 35 -14.67 -19.01 14.19
C GLU A 35 -13.50 -18.38 14.96
N LEU A 36 -12.93 -17.30 14.41
CA LEU A 36 -11.86 -16.53 15.04
C LEU A 36 -12.48 -15.82 16.26
N ARG A 37 -12.54 -16.53 17.39
CA ARG A 37 -12.91 -15.95 18.67
C ARG A 37 -11.73 -15.11 19.15
N ILE A 38 -11.80 -13.82 18.88
CA ILE A 38 -10.93 -12.83 19.51
C ILE A 38 -11.30 -12.84 21.00
N ALA A 39 -10.47 -13.49 21.81
CA ALA A 39 -10.58 -13.40 23.26
C ALA A 39 -10.36 -11.93 23.65
N PRO A 40 -11.16 -11.36 24.57
CA PRO A 40 -10.93 -10.01 25.06
C PRO A 40 -9.53 -9.95 25.69
N ASP A 41 -8.68 -9.09 25.12
CA ASP A 41 -7.31 -8.86 25.57
C ASP A 41 -7.33 -8.54 27.06
N ALA A 42 -6.62 -9.35 27.85
CA ALA A 42 -6.23 -8.94 29.19
C ALA A 42 -5.36 -7.70 29.03
N GLU A 43 -5.57 -6.68 29.88
CA GLU A 43 -4.83 -5.41 29.89
C GLU A 43 -3.32 -5.67 30.05
N GLN A 44 -2.62 -5.94 28.95
CA GLN A 44 -1.16 -6.05 28.95
C GLN A 44 -0.63 -4.62 28.83
N THR A 45 -0.06 -4.15 29.93
CA THR A 45 0.62 -2.86 30.00
C THR A 45 1.97 -3.02 29.33
N TYR A 46 2.08 -2.58 28.07
CA TYR A 46 3.36 -2.59 27.37
C TYR A 46 4.17 -1.39 27.82
N VAL A 47 5.25 -1.65 28.57
CA VAL A 47 6.24 -0.63 28.94
C VAL A 47 7.28 -0.60 27.83
N ALA A 48 7.38 0.52 27.12
CA ALA A 48 8.43 0.73 26.14
C ALA A 48 9.72 1.13 26.87
N GLU A 49 10.66 0.21 26.99
CA GLU A 49 12.03 0.54 27.41
C GLU A 49 12.73 1.29 26.27
N VAL A 50 13.06 2.55 26.53
CA VAL A 50 13.89 3.35 25.63
C VAL A 50 15.33 2.90 25.85
N TYR A 51 15.88 2.20 24.85
CA TYR A 51 17.27 1.77 24.86
C TYR A 51 18.20 2.99 24.81
N GLU A 52 18.81 3.33 25.94
CA GLU A 52 19.93 4.27 25.97
C GLU A 52 21.16 3.58 25.36
N GLY A 53 21.35 3.81 24.05
CA GLY A 53 22.47 3.24 23.33
C GLY A 53 23.80 3.62 23.98
N PRO A 54 24.81 2.73 23.95
CA PRO A 54 26.06 2.97 24.63
C PRO A 54 26.70 4.26 24.08
N THR A 55 27.11 5.14 24.99
CA THR A 55 27.75 6.46 24.75
C THR A 55 29.19 6.29 24.25
N ILE A 56 29.38 5.38 23.29
CA ILE A 56 30.66 5.14 22.64
C ILE A 56 31.00 6.38 21.83
N SER A 57 32.16 6.96 22.13
CA SER A 57 32.66 8.11 21.40
C SER A 57 32.78 7.79 19.91
N ARG A 58 32.61 8.80 19.05
CA ARG A 58 32.76 8.65 17.58
C ARG A 58 34.11 8.03 17.20
N ALA A 59 35.15 8.30 18.00
CA ALA A 59 36.49 7.75 17.81
C ALA A 59 36.55 6.23 18.03
N GLU A 60 35.94 5.73 19.10
CA GLU A 60 35.86 4.28 19.36
C GLU A 60 35.01 3.54 18.33
N ARG A 61 33.88 4.13 17.89
CA ARG A 61 33.05 3.51 16.83
C ARG A 61 33.82 3.34 15.52
N LEU A 62 34.65 4.33 15.16
CA LEU A 62 35.50 4.28 13.97
C LEU A 62 36.64 3.27 14.12
N ALA A 63 37.21 3.12 15.31
CA ALA A 63 38.23 2.11 15.60
C ALA A 63 37.65 0.70 15.48
N ALA A 64 36.51 0.44 16.12
CA ALA A 64 35.83 -0.86 16.06
C ALA A 64 35.38 -1.23 14.63
N LEU A 65 34.92 -0.26 13.84
CA LEU A 65 34.56 -0.52 12.43
C LEU A 65 35.79 -0.84 11.58
N ARG A 66 36.92 -0.15 11.79
CA ARG A 66 38.17 -0.45 11.06
C ARG A 66 38.72 -1.83 11.41
N GLU A 67 38.66 -2.20 12.68
CA GLU A 67 39.08 -3.53 13.14
C GLU A 67 38.18 -4.62 12.53
N LYS A 68 36.85 -4.46 12.57
CA LYS A 68 35.90 -5.40 11.96
C LYS A 68 36.07 -5.54 10.44
N ILE A 69 36.36 -4.44 9.73
CA ILE A 69 36.63 -4.49 8.28
C ILE A 69 37.95 -5.22 8.00
N SER A 70 38.99 -5.01 8.82
CA SER A 70 40.29 -5.66 8.66
C SER A 70 40.28 -7.16 8.98
N ALA A 71 39.36 -7.60 9.85
CA ALA A 71 39.21 -9.00 10.23
C ALA A 71 38.43 -9.85 9.20
N GLY A 72 37.88 -9.25 8.14
CA GLY A 72 37.20 -9.97 7.05
C GLY A 72 35.92 -10.69 7.44
N GLN A 73 35.40 -10.46 8.65
CA GLN A 73 34.14 -11.03 9.11
C GLN A 73 32.98 -10.23 8.52
N GLY A 74 32.25 -10.85 7.58
CA GLY A 74 30.95 -10.36 7.13
C GLY A 74 30.05 -10.10 8.34
N VAL A 75 29.44 -8.92 8.37
CA VAL A 75 28.59 -8.45 9.48
C VAL A 75 27.42 -9.42 9.65
N THR A 76 27.56 -10.33 10.60
CA THR A 76 26.49 -11.22 11.07
C THR A 76 26.08 -10.65 12.42
N LEU A 77 24.90 -10.02 12.47
CA LEU A 77 24.32 -9.48 13.69
C LEU A 77 23.77 -10.65 14.51
N GLU A 78 24.59 -11.24 15.38
CA GLU A 78 24.08 -12.07 16.47
C GLU A 78 23.63 -11.17 17.62
N ALA A 79 22.36 -11.33 18.01
CA ALA A 79 21.76 -10.62 19.14
C ALA A 79 22.31 -11.18 20.46
N PRO A 80 22.77 -10.34 21.39
CA PRO A 80 23.24 -10.80 22.70
C PRO A 80 22.08 -11.24 23.59
N VAL A 81 22.29 -12.34 24.30
CA VAL A 81 21.43 -12.87 25.37
C VAL A 81 21.51 -11.91 26.57
N ILE A 82 20.35 -11.43 27.02
CA ILE A 82 20.22 -10.47 28.13
C ILE A 82 20.05 -11.28 29.44
N GLU A 83 21.02 -11.20 30.34
CA GLU A 83 20.84 -11.48 31.77
C GLU A 83 20.25 -10.22 32.42
N SER A 84 19.11 -10.38 33.09
CA SER A 84 18.39 -9.30 33.78
C SER A 84 18.89 -9.15 35.21
N GLU A 85 19.57 -8.05 35.53
CA GLU A 85 19.78 -7.58 36.90
C GLU A 85 18.83 -6.41 37.19
N ASP A 86 18.01 -6.58 38.22
CA ASP A 86 17.05 -5.61 38.74
C ASP A 86 17.77 -4.41 39.36
N ASN A 87 17.50 -3.20 38.87
CA ASN A 87 17.88 -1.97 39.55
C ASN A 87 16.73 -0.95 39.50
N GLU A 88 16.09 -0.73 40.65
CA GLU A 88 15.04 0.26 40.86
C GLU A 88 15.66 1.65 41.12
N GLU A 89 15.52 2.60 40.18
CA GLU A 89 15.73 4.01 40.52
C GLU A 89 14.84 5.00 39.71
N SER A 90 13.83 5.51 40.42
CA SER A 90 13.33 6.89 40.56
C SER A 90 13.58 8.01 39.49
N VAL A 91 12.47 8.72 39.20
CA VAL A 91 12.30 10.14 38.76
C VAL A 91 12.38 10.49 37.26
N ALA A 92 11.24 10.89 36.67
CA ALA A 92 10.91 12.28 36.26
C ALA A 92 9.71 12.33 35.30
N THR A 93 8.72 13.18 35.62
CA THR A 93 7.56 13.50 34.78
C THR A 93 7.98 14.28 33.52
N PRO A 94 7.67 13.83 32.29
CA PRO A 94 7.92 14.64 31.11
C PRO A 94 6.82 15.69 30.91
N ALA A 95 7.25 16.88 30.54
CA ALA A 95 6.40 18.00 30.18
C ALA A 95 5.62 17.70 28.89
N THR A 96 4.31 17.95 28.93
CA THR A 96 3.43 17.99 27.76
C THR A 96 3.83 19.15 26.87
N THR A 97 4.63 18.87 25.85
CA THR A 97 4.90 19.79 24.74
C THR A 97 3.69 19.73 23.81
N THR A 98 2.93 20.82 23.75
CA THR A 98 1.87 21.02 22.77
C THR A 98 2.52 21.20 21.40
N GLU A 99 2.69 20.11 20.66
CA GLU A 99 3.02 20.16 19.23
C GLU A 99 1.89 20.86 18.50
N THR A 100 2.26 21.94 17.80
CA THR A 100 1.36 22.69 16.94
C THR A 100 1.03 21.82 15.75
N GLU A 101 -0.23 21.39 15.69
CA GLU A 101 -0.86 20.63 14.61
C GLU A 101 -0.48 21.22 13.24
N VAL A 102 0.35 20.49 12.49
CA VAL A 102 0.68 20.82 11.10
C VAL A 102 -0.58 20.56 10.30
N LEU A 103 -1.24 21.64 9.88
CA LEU A 103 -2.53 21.61 9.21
C LEU A 103 -2.40 20.93 7.85
N ALA A 104 -2.60 19.62 7.83
CA ALA A 104 -2.88 18.87 6.62
C ALA A 104 -4.15 19.45 6.01
N GLY A 105 -4.06 19.95 4.77
CA GLY A 105 -5.23 20.45 4.05
C GLY A 105 -6.32 19.37 3.98
N ALA A 106 -7.59 19.78 3.90
CA ALA A 106 -8.66 18.85 3.57
C ALA A 106 -8.54 18.41 2.11
N PRO A 107 -8.99 17.19 1.76
CA PRO A 107 -8.98 16.71 0.37
C PRO A 107 -9.87 17.58 -0.52
N VAL A 108 -9.37 17.89 -1.71
CA VAL A 108 -10.07 18.70 -2.71
C VAL A 108 -10.69 17.76 -3.75
N TYR A 109 -11.98 17.51 -3.61
CA TYR A 109 -12.73 16.68 -4.54
C TYR A 109 -13.23 17.47 -5.76
N CYS A 110 -13.21 16.84 -6.93
CA CYS A 110 -13.82 17.41 -8.12
C CYS A 110 -15.35 17.41 -8.03
N PRO A 111 -16.07 18.30 -8.76
CA PRO A 111 -17.53 18.32 -8.78
C PRO A 111 -18.21 16.99 -9.19
N GLN A 112 -17.48 16.11 -9.89
CA GLN A 112 -17.95 14.80 -10.34
C GLN A 112 -17.30 13.64 -9.58
N TYR A 113 -16.92 13.86 -8.31
CA TYR A 113 -16.31 12.81 -7.52
C TYR A 113 -17.25 11.61 -7.36
N ALA A 114 -16.73 10.42 -7.67
CA ALA A 114 -17.42 9.16 -7.45
C ALA A 114 -16.43 8.06 -7.07
N PRO A 115 -16.74 7.19 -6.08
CA PRO A 115 -15.91 6.03 -5.79
C PRO A 115 -15.75 5.14 -7.03
N TYR A 116 -14.54 4.64 -7.26
CA TYR A 116 -14.24 3.78 -8.40
C TYR A 116 -14.89 2.40 -8.22
N THR A 117 -15.69 2.01 -9.21
CA THR A 117 -16.40 0.72 -9.30
C THR A 117 -16.04 -0.08 -10.55
N GLY A 118 -15.03 0.36 -11.30
CA GLY A 118 -14.59 -0.28 -12.53
C GLY A 118 -13.92 -1.64 -12.32
N PRO A 119 -13.80 -2.45 -13.38
CA PRO A 119 -13.10 -3.72 -13.33
C PRO A 119 -11.58 -3.50 -13.27
N TRP A 120 -10.96 -3.83 -12.14
CA TRP A 120 -9.50 -3.91 -12.00
C TRP A 120 -9.09 -5.35 -11.68
N PRO A 121 -8.09 -5.94 -12.38
CA PRO A 121 -7.63 -7.29 -12.06
C PRO A 121 -7.05 -7.35 -10.64
N ARG A 122 -7.43 -8.39 -9.87
CA ARG A 122 -6.96 -8.55 -8.48
C ARG A 122 -5.52 -9.04 -8.37
N THR A 123 -5.00 -9.63 -9.45
CA THR A 123 -3.72 -10.32 -9.51
C THR A 123 -3.15 -10.24 -10.92
N GLY A 124 -1.83 -10.42 -11.07
CA GLY A 124 -1.19 -10.48 -12.39
C GLY A 124 -0.98 -9.11 -13.05
N VAL A 125 -1.23 -8.03 -12.32
CA VAL A 125 -0.87 -6.68 -12.72
C VAL A 125 0.60 -6.43 -12.38
N SER A 126 1.34 -5.87 -13.32
CA SER A 126 2.76 -5.54 -13.15
C SER A 126 3.04 -4.15 -13.71
N ILE A 127 4.05 -3.49 -13.13
CA ILE A 127 4.49 -2.16 -13.53
C ILE A 127 5.89 -2.28 -14.15
N GLU A 128 6.07 -1.77 -15.35
CA GLU A 128 7.37 -1.73 -16.04
C GLU A 128 7.60 -0.35 -16.63
N VAL A 129 8.86 0.10 -16.64
CA VAL A 129 9.24 1.33 -17.31
C VAL A 129 9.65 1.00 -18.74
N ALA A 130 8.87 1.47 -19.71
CA ALA A 130 9.16 1.29 -21.14
C ALA A 130 8.94 2.63 -21.87
N GLU A 131 9.87 2.97 -22.78
CA GLU A 131 9.75 4.15 -23.65
C GLU A 131 9.51 5.49 -22.91
N GLY A 132 10.01 5.61 -21.67
CA GLY A 132 9.85 6.83 -20.87
C GLY A 132 8.48 6.98 -20.19
N ALA A 133 7.65 5.94 -20.23
CA ALA A 133 6.42 5.83 -19.44
C ALA A 133 6.47 4.60 -18.52
N ARG A 134 5.70 4.64 -17.43
CA ARG A 134 5.43 3.46 -16.60
C ARG A 134 4.17 2.80 -17.16
N LEU A 135 4.34 1.62 -17.73
CA LEU A 135 3.24 0.81 -18.21
C LEU A 135 2.77 -0.11 -17.09
N VAL A 136 1.49 -0.04 -16.79
CA VAL A 136 0.80 -0.99 -15.94
C VAL A 136 0.06 -1.95 -16.85
N TYR A 137 0.42 -3.22 -16.79
CA TYR A 137 -0.14 -4.23 -17.67
C TYR A 137 -0.53 -5.48 -16.89
N GLU A 138 -1.52 -6.19 -17.43
CA GLU A 138 -1.84 -7.55 -17.03
C GLU A 138 -1.07 -8.52 -17.92
N ALA A 139 -0.35 -9.46 -17.30
CA ALA A 139 0.23 -10.57 -18.03
C ALA A 139 -0.91 -11.49 -18.50
N GLY A 140 -1.31 -11.33 -19.76
CA GLY A 140 -2.35 -12.14 -20.37
C GLY A 140 -1.88 -13.56 -20.61
N GLY A 141 -2.75 -14.53 -20.29
CA GLY A 141 -2.75 -15.79 -21.03
C GLY A 141 -2.99 -15.51 -22.52
N LEU A 142 -2.47 -16.34 -23.41
CA LEU A 142 -2.35 -16.14 -24.86
C LEU A 142 -3.66 -15.89 -25.67
N ASP A 143 -4.80 -15.58 -25.04
CA ASP A 143 -6.12 -15.74 -25.64
C ASP A 143 -6.89 -14.43 -25.95
N SER A 144 -6.33 -13.25 -25.68
CA SER A 144 -7.02 -11.97 -25.94
C SER A 144 -6.37 -11.19 -27.08
N ALA A 145 -7.12 -11.04 -28.19
CA ALA A 145 -6.70 -10.40 -29.43
C ALA A 145 -6.69 -8.85 -29.39
N ASP A 146 -6.39 -8.25 -28.25
CA ASP A 146 -6.29 -6.79 -28.10
C ASP A 146 -4.85 -6.29 -28.09
N VAL A 147 -4.68 -5.10 -28.67
CA VAL A 147 -3.46 -4.29 -28.89
C VAL A 147 -2.17 -4.88 -28.29
N THR A 148 -1.44 -5.63 -29.12
CA THR A 148 -0.28 -6.43 -28.73
C THR A 148 1.01 -5.62 -28.90
N ILE A 149 1.56 -5.10 -27.79
CA ILE A 149 2.92 -4.50 -27.78
C ILE A 149 4.00 -5.57 -27.56
N ALA A 150 3.60 -6.75 -27.05
CA ALA A 150 4.33 -8.02 -27.07
C ALA A 150 3.29 -9.15 -26.85
N PRO A 151 3.43 -10.35 -27.44
CA PRO A 151 2.43 -11.40 -27.31
C PRO A 151 2.16 -11.72 -25.83
N GLY A 152 0.92 -11.50 -25.37
CA GLY A 152 0.47 -11.84 -24.02
C GLY A 152 0.51 -10.72 -22.96
N ARG A 153 0.50 -9.44 -23.32
CA ARG A 153 0.35 -8.33 -22.35
C ARG A 153 -0.78 -7.40 -22.75
N SER A 154 -1.71 -7.14 -21.82
CA SER A 154 -2.78 -6.15 -21.98
C SER A 154 -2.43 -4.92 -21.14
N VAL A 155 -2.25 -3.76 -21.78
CA VAL A 155 -1.93 -2.50 -21.06
C VAL A 155 -3.19 -1.97 -20.41
N LEU A 156 -3.17 -1.84 -19.09
CA LEU A 156 -4.28 -1.32 -18.28
C LEU A 156 -4.17 0.19 -18.10
N LEU A 157 -2.96 0.70 -17.87
CA LEU A 157 -2.70 2.11 -17.61
C LEU A 157 -1.29 2.51 -18.04
N GLN A 158 -1.11 3.78 -18.40
CA GLN A 158 0.19 4.38 -18.67
C GLN A 158 0.39 5.62 -17.80
N LEU A 159 1.43 5.64 -16.97
CA LEU A 159 1.78 6.77 -16.10
C LEU A 159 3.06 7.46 -16.61
N PRO A 160 3.21 8.78 -16.43
CA PRO A 160 4.46 9.47 -16.77
C PRO A 160 5.58 9.09 -15.79
N VAL A 161 6.83 8.95 -16.26
CA VAL A 161 7.98 8.61 -15.40
C VAL A 161 8.48 9.79 -14.56
N ALA A 162 8.42 10.99 -15.14
CA ALA A 162 8.89 12.23 -14.52
C ALA A 162 7.86 13.34 -14.75
N PRO A 163 6.71 13.33 -14.04
CA PRO A 163 5.76 14.42 -14.14
C PRO A 163 6.35 15.71 -13.56
N PHE A 164 5.82 16.83 -14.04
CA PHE A 164 6.15 18.16 -13.52
C PHE A 164 4.99 18.66 -12.69
N ALA A 165 5.28 19.17 -11.49
CA ALA A 165 4.26 19.77 -10.64
C ALA A 165 3.70 21.03 -11.32
N LEU A 166 2.37 21.11 -11.37
CA LEU A 166 1.62 22.24 -11.90
C LEU A 166 1.55 23.35 -10.85
N ALA A 167 1.44 24.59 -11.31
CA ALA A 167 1.17 25.73 -10.43
C ALA A 167 -0.22 25.68 -9.77
N GLN A 168 -1.16 24.97 -10.41
CA GLN A 168 -2.50 24.73 -9.90
C GLN A 168 -2.72 23.23 -9.79
N PRO A 169 -2.93 22.69 -8.57
CA PRO A 169 -3.15 21.26 -8.40
C PRO A 169 -4.50 20.84 -8.95
N ALA A 170 -4.60 19.59 -9.40
CA ALA A 170 -5.83 18.97 -9.85
C ALA A 170 -6.57 18.29 -8.69
N CYS A 171 -7.91 18.38 -8.70
CA CYS A 171 -8.77 17.76 -7.70
C CYS A 171 -8.88 16.23 -7.89
N LEU A 172 -9.37 15.55 -6.86
CA LEU A 172 -9.62 14.10 -6.87
C LEU A 172 -10.95 13.77 -7.55
N ARG A 173 -10.92 12.93 -8.59
CA ARG A 173 -12.13 12.47 -9.30
C ARG A 173 -12.70 11.17 -8.73
N THR A 174 -11.85 10.35 -8.13
CA THR A 174 -12.20 9.05 -7.56
C THR A 174 -11.51 8.87 -6.23
N ASP A 175 -11.92 7.86 -5.46
CA ASP A 175 -11.21 7.45 -4.26
C ASP A 175 -9.89 6.73 -4.57
N VAL A 176 -9.74 6.16 -5.77
CA VAL A 176 -8.46 5.61 -6.25
C VAL A 176 -7.52 6.74 -6.64
N ILE A 177 -6.31 6.70 -6.08
CA ILE A 177 -5.31 7.76 -6.22
C ILE A 177 -4.01 7.29 -6.87
N GLY A 178 -3.81 5.99 -6.97
CA GLY A 178 -2.57 5.42 -7.49
C GLY A 178 -2.61 3.90 -7.56
N ILE A 179 -1.45 3.33 -7.86
CA ILE A 179 -1.22 1.90 -8.02
C ILE A 179 0.01 1.52 -7.19
N ALA A 180 -0.14 0.53 -6.33
CA ALA A 180 0.93 0.01 -5.49
C ALA A 180 1.94 -0.80 -6.32
N GLN A 181 3.11 -1.08 -5.75
CA GLN A 181 4.14 -1.86 -6.45
C GLN A 181 3.70 -3.27 -6.86
N ASP A 182 2.72 -3.85 -6.16
CA ASP A 182 2.14 -5.17 -6.46
C ASP A 182 1.03 -5.11 -7.52
N GLY A 183 0.73 -3.92 -8.06
CA GLY A 183 -0.31 -3.70 -9.06
C GLY A 183 -1.72 -3.52 -8.50
N SER A 184 -1.90 -3.55 -7.17
CA SER A 184 -3.18 -3.22 -6.54
C SER A 184 -3.49 -1.72 -6.61
N LEU A 185 -4.76 -1.36 -6.54
CA LEU A 185 -5.19 0.04 -6.49
C LEU A 185 -4.97 0.60 -5.08
N ILE A 186 -4.41 1.81 -4.99
CA ILE A 186 -4.29 2.56 -3.74
C ILE A 186 -5.51 3.47 -3.63
N ARG A 187 -6.31 3.30 -2.57
CA ARG A 187 -7.42 4.22 -2.27
C ARG A 187 -6.99 5.28 -1.28
N ASN A 188 -7.55 6.48 -1.40
CA ASN A 188 -7.10 7.64 -0.63
C ASN A 188 -7.33 7.46 0.88
N ASN A 189 -8.37 6.72 1.27
CA ASN A 189 -8.72 6.46 2.67
C ASN A 189 -7.97 5.27 3.30
N GLU A 190 -6.94 4.73 2.64
CA GLU A 190 -6.16 3.58 3.08
C GLU A 190 -4.80 3.97 3.69
N ALA A 191 -4.61 5.22 4.11
CA ALA A 191 -3.35 5.71 4.67
C ALA A 191 -2.82 4.82 5.82
N GLY A 192 -3.72 4.33 6.68
CA GLY A 192 -3.36 3.43 7.78
C GLY A 192 -2.77 2.08 7.35
N LEU A 193 -3.11 1.57 6.15
CA LEU A 193 -2.55 0.32 5.64
C LEU A 193 -1.08 0.47 5.25
N TYR A 194 -0.70 1.67 4.79
CA TYR A 194 0.64 1.95 4.28
C TYR A 194 1.53 2.65 5.31
N GLY A 195 1.01 3.00 6.49
CA GLY A 195 1.74 3.67 7.56
C GLY A 195 2.89 2.84 8.17
N VAL A 196 2.97 1.55 7.85
CA VAL A 196 4.06 0.65 8.28
C VAL A 196 5.34 0.84 7.46
N PHE A 197 5.27 1.48 6.29
CA PHE A 197 6.42 1.69 5.41
C PHE A 197 7.21 2.92 5.84
N GLY A 198 8.54 2.82 5.85
CA GLY A 198 9.42 3.95 6.19
C GLY A 198 9.47 5.02 5.10
N ALA A 199 9.93 6.22 5.47
CA ALA A 199 9.94 7.42 4.61
C ALA A 199 10.61 7.26 3.24
N GLU A 200 11.59 6.36 3.09
CA GLU A 200 12.31 6.12 1.83
C GLU A 200 11.74 4.95 1.02
N THR A 201 10.72 4.25 1.54
CA THR A 201 10.09 3.12 0.85
C THR A 201 9.02 3.63 -0.10
N ILE A 202 9.13 3.29 -1.38
CA ILE A 202 8.08 3.57 -2.37
C ILE A 202 6.93 2.59 -2.12
N VAL A 203 5.75 3.11 -1.82
CA VAL A 203 4.51 2.35 -1.72
C VAL A 203 3.93 2.06 -3.11
N GLY A 204 3.98 3.07 -3.98
CA GLY A 204 3.44 2.98 -5.32
C GLY A 204 3.61 4.28 -6.11
N TYR A 205 2.80 4.44 -7.14
CA TYR A 205 2.76 5.65 -7.97
C TYR A 205 1.34 6.20 -8.03
N ALA A 206 1.21 7.50 -7.84
CA ALA A 206 -0.05 8.21 -8.01
C ALA A 206 -0.47 8.25 -9.49
N LEU A 207 -1.76 8.53 -9.75
CA LEU A 207 -2.30 8.63 -11.10
C LEU A 207 -1.68 9.77 -11.93
N ASP A 208 -1.06 10.75 -11.30
CA ASP A 208 -0.31 11.80 -11.98
C ASP A 208 1.17 11.44 -12.21
N GLY A 209 1.59 10.24 -11.78
CA GLY A 209 2.89 9.64 -12.00
C GLY A 209 3.94 9.93 -10.93
N PHE A 210 3.65 10.72 -9.90
CA PHE A 210 4.60 10.91 -8.80
C PHE A 210 4.64 9.68 -7.89
N PRO A 211 5.82 9.34 -7.32
CA PRO A 211 5.92 8.27 -6.33
C PRO A 211 5.19 8.64 -5.05
N ILE A 212 4.58 7.64 -4.41
CA ILE A 212 4.02 7.69 -3.07
C ILE A 212 4.99 6.97 -2.15
N TYR A 213 5.54 7.67 -1.17
CA TYR A 213 6.45 7.13 -0.17
C TYR A 213 5.74 6.85 1.15
N GLY A 214 6.36 6.00 1.98
CA GLY A 214 5.89 5.68 3.33
C GLY A 214 5.90 6.86 4.31
N THR A 215 5.67 6.57 5.59
CA THR A 215 5.50 7.57 6.64
C THR A 215 6.77 8.38 6.88
N SER A 216 6.62 9.71 6.85
CA SER A 216 7.70 10.68 7.03
C SER A 216 7.29 11.78 8.00
N ALA A 217 8.29 12.40 8.63
CA ALA A 217 8.14 13.62 9.44
C ALA A 217 8.43 14.91 8.64
N VAL A 218 8.67 14.80 7.33
CA VAL A 218 8.92 15.95 6.46
C VAL A 218 7.62 16.72 6.26
N GLU A 219 7.67 18.04 6.41
CA GLU A 219 6.54 18.92 6.11
C GLU A 219 6.11 18.77 4.64
N THR A 220 4.83 18.46 4.43
CA THR A 220 4.22 18.34 3.11
C THR A 220 3.54 19.64 2.69
N ASP A 221 3.42 19.83 1.38
CA ASP A 221 2.59 20.87 0.78
C ASP A 221 1.09 20.60 0.96
N THR A 222 0.26 21.47 0.39
CA THR A 222 -1.21 21.37 0.47
C THR A 222 -1.78 20.08 -0.12
N CYS A 223 -1.09 19.45 -1.07
CA CYS A 223 -1.52 18.19 -1.68
C CYS A 223 -1.03 16.94 -0.95
N GLY A 224 -0.14 17.08 0.05
CA GLY A 224 0.48 15.97 0.75
C GLY A 224 1.80 15.51 0.14
N GLY A 225 2.42 16.31 -0.75
CA GLY A 225 3.72 16.01 -1.32
C GLY A 225 4.85 16.86 -0.74
N ALA A 226 6.09 16.44 -0.93
CA ALA A 226 7.27 17.19 -0.51
C ALA A 226 8.43 16.97 -1.48
N VAL A 227 9.35 17.94 -1.54
CA VAL A 227 10.61 17.80 -2.28
C VAL A 227 11.71 17.34 -1.33
N VAL A 228 12.24 16.14 -1.54
CA VAL A 228 13.36 15.59 -0.76
C VAL A 228 14.43 15.13 -1.75
N GLY A 229 15.68 15.57 -1.53
CA GLY A 229 16.78 15.24 -2.45
C GLY A 229 16.58 15.76 -3.88
N GLY A 230 15.80 16.84 -4.05
CA GLY A 230 15.48 17.40 -5.36
C GLY A 230 14.41 16.63 -6.15
N GLN A 231 13.79 15.61 -5.56
CA GLN A 231 12.70 14.87 -6.16
C GLN A 231 11.39 15.12 -5.40
N TYR A 232 10.32 15.38 -6.14
CA TYR A 232 8.98 15.52 -5.59
C TYR A 232 8.30 14.15 -5.48
N GLY A 233 7.58 13.92 -4.39
CA GLY A 233 6.72 12.76 -4.21
C GLY A 233 5.72 12.96 -3.07
N TYR A 234 4.65 12.18 -3.09
CA TYR A 234 3.68 12.13 -1.99
C TYR A 234 4.27 11.39 -0.81
N ARG A 235 3.97 11.83 0.40
CA ARG A 235 4.50 11.22 1.63
C ARG A 235 3.37 11.03 2.62
N LEU A 236 3.31 9.85 3.22
CA LEU A 236 2.37 9.61 4.30
C LEU A 236 2.82 10.37 5.55
N THR A 237 1.87 10.95 6.27
CA THR A 237 2.13 11.56 7.57
C THR A 237 1.45 10.72 8.64
N ALA A 238 2.12 10.51 9.77
CA ALA A 238 1.55 9.74 10.87
C ALA A 238 0.23 10.37 11.36
N GLY A 239 -0.79 9.54 11.60
CA GLY A 239 -2.10 9.99 12.09
C GLY A 239 -3.04 10.55 11.04
N GLN A 240 -2.61 10.75 9.78
CA GLN A 240 -3.52 11.14 8.71
C GLN A 240 -4.39 9.97 8.27
N THR A 241 -5.66 10.24 8.00
CA THR A 241 -6.62 9.27 7.47
C THR A 241 -6.59 9.16 5.96
N GLN A 242 -5.91 10.10 5.29
CA GLN A 242 -5.83 10.19 3.83
C GLN A 242 -4.39 10.28 3.36
N ILE A 243 -4.16 9.81 2.13
CA ILE A 243 -2.82 9.76 1.53
C ILE A 243 -2.49 11.07 0.82
N LEU A 244 -3.44 11.63 0.07
CA LEU A 244 -3.25 12.89 -0.65
C LEU A 244 -4.52 13.73 -0.69
N ASN A 245 -4.33 15.04 -0.78
CA ASN A 245 -5.44 16.00 -0.81
C ASN A 245 -5.79 16.43 -2.24
N CYS A 246 -4.80 16.44 -3.13
CA CYS A 246 -4.93 16.80 -4.53
C CYS A 246 -3.78 16.16 -5.34
N PHE A 247 -3.89 16.19 -6.66
CA PHE A 247 -2.81 15.83 -7.56
C PHE A 247 -1.99 17.08 -7.92
N SER A 248 -0.69 17.00 -7.75
CA SER A 248 0.26 18.04 -8.11
C SER A 248 0.55 18.07 -9.61
N ALA A 249 0.26 17.01 -10.36
CA ALA A 249 0.26 17.01 -11.83
C ALA A 249 -1.10 16.57 -12.40
N THR A 250 -1.21 16.51 -13.73
CA THR A 250 -2.45 16.04 -14.39
C THR A 250 -2.59 14.53 -14.19
N PRO A 251 -3.62 14.04 -13.47
CA PRO A 251 -3.82 12.62 -13.28
C PRO A 251 -4.31 11.96 -14.57
N VAL A 252 -3.88 10.73 -14.81
CA VAL A 252 -4.49 9.88 -15.82
C VAL A 252 -5.86 9.40 -15.34
N THR A 253 -6.75 9.15 -16.29
CA THR A 253 -8.11 8.67 -16.01
C THR A 253 -8.22 7.18 -16.33
N PHE A 254 -8.94 6.44 -15.49
CA PHE A 254 -9.45 5.11 -15.81
C PHE A 254 -10.57 5.16 -16.85
#